data_AF-A0A2U2SG15-F1
#
_entry.id   AF-A0A2U2SG15-F1
#
_cell.length_a   1.000
_cell.length_b   1.000
_cell.length_c   1.000
_cell.angle_alpha   90.00
_cell.angle_beta   90.00
_cell.angle_gamma   90.00
#
_symmetry.space_group_name_H-M   'P 1'
#
loop_
_entity.id
_entity.type
_entity.pdbx_description
1 polymer ?
#
loop_
_entity_poly.entity_id
_entity_poly.type
_entity_poly.pdbx_seq_one_letter_code
_entity_poly.pdbx_strand_id
1 'polypeptide(L)' 'DVARAFLEAYYEQAEQVIHPPRLLTGDDLINELKMKPGPDVGKLLEAIRETQAAGQITSRQEALAFARGWLMKGREP' A
#
# COMPACT_ATOMS: atom_id res chain seq x y z
N ASP A 1 13.57 20.14 -27.42
CA ASP A 1 12.34 20.93 -27.30
C ASP A 1 12.00 21.05 -25.82
N VAL A 2 11.97 22.26 -25.26
CA VAL A 2 11.86 22.49 -23.80
C VAL A 2 10.50 22.03 -23.28
N ALA A 3 9.45 22.20 -24.08
CA ALA A 3 8.09 21.75 -23.73
C ALA A 3 8.01 20.23 -23.49
N ARG A 4 8.79 19.43 -24.23
CA ARG A 4 8.82 17.97 -24.07
C ARG A 4 9.48 17.55 -22.76
N ALA A 5 10.60 18.18 -22.39
CA ALA A 5 11.30 17.91 -21.14
C ALA A 5 10.46 18.26 -19.91
N PHE A 6 9.68 19.36 -19.96
CA PHE A 6 8.73 19.70 -18.90
C PHE A 6 7.57 18.69 -18.80
N LEU A 7 7.07 18.18 -19.94
CA LEU A 7 6.02 17.15 -19.92
C LEU A 7 6.55 15.83 -19.36
N GLU A 8 7.74 15.39 -19.78
CA GLU A 8 8.37 14.15 -19.30
C GLU A 8 8.63 14.22 -17.79
N ALA A 9 9.19 15.33 -17.29
CA ALA A 9 9.38 15.54 -15.84
C ALA A 9 8.05 15.63 -15.06
N TYR A 10 7.02 16.25 -15.64
CA TYR A 10 5.69 16.30 -15.04
C TYR A 10 5.06 14.90 -14.96
N TYR A 11 5.19 14.07 -15.99
CA TYR A 11 4.69 12.69 -15.96
C TYR A 11 5.48 11.79 -15.00
N GLU A 12 6.80 11.90 -14.96
CA GLU A 12 7.64 11.11 -14.02
C GLU A 12 7.41 11.50 -12.55
N GLN A 13 7.19 12.79 -12.24
CA GLN A 13 6.82 13.24 -10.89
C GLN A 13 5.33 12.99 -10.57
N ALA A 14 4.44 13.09 -11.55
CA ALA A 14 3.02 12.85 -11.36
C ALA A 14 2.74 11.38 -11.04
N GLU A 15 3.45 10.40 -11.61
CA GLU A 15 3.26 8.99 -11.23
C GLU A 15 3.60 8.74 -9.75
N GLN A 16 4.62 9.41 -9.22
CA GLN A 16 5.01 9.29 -7.80
C GLN A 16 4.05 10.01 -6.84
N VAL A 17 3.36 11.06 -7.31
CA VAL A 17 2.45 11.89 -6.50
C VAL A 17 0.99 11.42 -6.61
N ILE A 18 0.58 10.86 -7.75
CA ILE A 18 -0.80 10.38 -8.00
C ILE A 18 -1.00 8.98 -7.42
N HIS A 19 0.04 8.14 -7.42
CA HIS A 19 0.00 6.80 -6.84
C HIS A 19 1.24 6.54 -5.98
N PRO A 20 1.16 6.79 -4.66
CA PRO A 20 2.31 6.54 -3.80
C PRO A 20 2.72 5.05 -3.92
N PRO A 21 4.03 4.74 -3.97
CA PRO A 21 4.51 3.37 -4.13
C PRO A 21 3.93 2.45 -3.05
N ARG A 22 3.48 1.25 -3.44
CA ARG A 22 2.88 0.29 -2.49
C ARG A 22 3.86 -0.03 -1.36
N LEU A 23 3.41 0.09 -0.11
CA LEU A 23 4.21 -0.24 1.08
C LEU A 23 4.36 -1.75 1.30
N LEU A 24 3.33 -2.53 0.96
CA LEU A 24 3.29 -4.00 1.02
C LEU A 24 2.69 -4.59 -0.26
N THR A 25 3.12 -5.81 -0.56
CA THR A 25 2.57 -6.68 -1.62
C THR A 25 1.80 -7.86 -1.01
N GLY A 26 1.08 -8.61 -1.84
CA GLY A 26 0.39 -9.83 -1.38
C GLY A 26 1.37 -10.88 -0.84
N ASP A 27 2.53 -11.03 -1.48
CA ASP A 27 3.58 -11.95 -1.04
C ASP A 27 4.13 -11.55 0.34
N ASP A 28 4.24 -10.26 0.62
CA ASP A 28 4.63 -9.77 1.94
C ASP A 28 3.64 -10.23 3.02
N LEU A 29 2.33 -10.06 2.75
CA LEU A 29 1.29 -10.45 3.70
C LEU A 29 1.27 -11.98 3.91
N ILE A 30 1.43 -12.76 2.84
CA ILE A 30 1.48 -14.22 2.91
C ILE A 30 2.71 -14.68 3.71
N ASN A 31 3.89 -14.14 3.41
CA ASN A 31 5.14 -14.61 3.99
C ASN A 31 5.37 -14.10 5.42
N GLU A 32 5.07 -12.83 5.70
CA GLU A 32 5.33 -12.19 6.99
C GLU A 32 4.20 -12.37 8.00
N LEU A 33 2.94 -12.40 7.55
CA LEU A 33 1.78 -12.55 8.43
C LEU A 33 1.19 -13.96 8.39
N LYS A 34 1.80 -14.87 7.61
CA LYS A 34 1.37 -16.26 7.44
C LYS A 34 -0.09 -16.37 6.98
N MET A 35 -0.53 -15.39 6.19
CA MET A 35 -1.87 -15.40 5.59
C MET A 35 -1.95 -16.46 4.50
N LYS A 36 -3.12 -17.08 4.37
CA LYS A 36 -3.42 -17.92 3.21
C LYS A 36 -3.77 -17.03 2.01
N PRO A 37 -3.33 -17.39 0.79
CA PRO A 37 -3.76 -16.66 -0.41
C PRO A 37 -5.29 -16.72 -0.52
N GLY A 38 -5.92 -15.58 -0.82
CA GLY A 38 -7.37 -15.46 -0.93
C GLY A 38 -7.90 -14.04 -0.82
N PRO A 39 -9.25 -13.87 -0.81
CA PRO A 39 -9.91 -12.56 -0.83
C PRO A 39 -9.47 -11.62 0.30
N ASP A 40 -9.15 -12.17 1.48
CA ASP A 40 -8.77 -11.34 2.63
C ASP A 40 -7.39 -10.69 2.46
N VAL A 41 -6.48 -11.28 1.68
CA VAL A 41 -5.22 -10.64 1.28
C VAL A 41 -5.53 -9.39 0.45
N GLY A 42 -6.44 -9.50 -0.51
CA GLY A 42 -6.86 -8.38 -1.34
C GLY A 42 -7.52 -7.26 -0.52
N LYS A 43 -8.46 -7.61 0.37
CA LYS A 43 -9.11 -6.64 1.28
C LYS A 43 -8.10 -5.89 2.14
N LEU A 44 -7.11 -6.61 2.68
CA LEU A 44 -6.08 -6.00 3.50
C LEU A 44 -5.15 -5.08 2.69
N LEU A 45 -4.79 -5.46 1.46
CA LEU A 45 -4.01 -4.58 0.56
C LEU A 45 -4.78 -3.30 0.22
N GLU A 46 -6.09 -3.38 -0.02
CA GLU A 46 -6.91 -2.19 -0.25
C GLU A 46 -6.98 -1.29 0.99
N ALA A 47 -7.19 -1.86 2.18
CA ALA A 47 -7.20 -1.09 3.43
C ALA A 47 -5.85 -0.39 3.67
N ILE A 48 -4.73 -1.05 3.37
CA ILE A 48 -3.40 -0.44 3.43
C ILE A 48 -3.27 0.71 2.42
N ARG A 49 -3.72 0.51 1.18
CA ARG A 49 -3.68 1.53 0.13
C ARG A 49 -4.47 2.78 0.50
N GLU A 50 -5.67 2.61 1.07
CA GLU A 50 -6.51 3.72 1.54
C GLU A 50 -5.85 4.47 2.71
N THR A 51 -5.35 3.73 3.70
CA THR A 51 -4.65 4.29 4.87
C THR A 51 -3.37 5.04 4.47
N GLN A 52 -2.66 4.52 3.46
CA GLN A 52 -1.49 5.16 2.86
C GLN A 52 -1.87 6.44 2.11
N ALA A 53 -2.93 6.39 1.29
CA ALA A 53 -3.43 7.56 0.56
C ALA A 53 -3.90 8.69 1.50
N ALA A 54 -4.37 8.33 2.70
CA ALA A 54 -4.71 9.27 3.76
C ALA A 54 -3.48 9.82 4.52
N GLY A 55 -2.26 9.37 4.20
CA GLY A 55 -1.02 9.78 4.87
C GLY A 55 -0.87 9.22 6.29
N GLN A 56 -1.70 8.25 6.69
CA GLN A 56 -1.69 7.68 8.04
C GLN A 56 -0.62 6.61 8.21
N ILE A 57 -0.20 5.98 7.12
CA ILE A 57 0.97 5.11 7.06
C ILE A 57 1.83 5.52 5.86
N THR A 58 3.13 5.61 6.09
CA THR A 58 4.11 6.10 5.12
C THR A 58 5.29 5.16 4.94
N SER A 59 5.40 4.12 5.77
CA SER A 59 6.48 3.15 5.73
C SER A 59 5.99 1.70 5.73
N ARG A 60 6.85 0.81 5.23
CA ARG A 60 6.62 -0.64 5.29
C ARG A 60 6.34 -1.12 6.71
N GLN A 61 7.08 -0.62 7.70
CA GLN A 61 6.95 -1.04 9.09
C GLN A 61 5.58 -0.63 9.67
N GLU A 62 5.11 0.58 9.38
CA GLU A 62 3.78 1.04 9.75
C GLU A 62 2.68 0.23 9.07
N ALA A 63 2.85 -0.10 7.79
CA ALA A 63 1.91 -0.96 7.07
C ALA A 63 1.81 -2.37 7.68
N LEU A 64 2.92 -2.95 8.12
CA LEU A 64 2.92 -4.25 8.83
C LEU A 64 2.24 -4.16 10.19
N ALA A 65 2.47 -3.08 10.94
CA ALA A 65 1.81 -2.85 12.22
C ALA A 65 0.29 -2.71 12.05
N PHE A 66 -0.15 -1.92 11.07
CA PHE A 66 -1.54 -1.78 10.68
C PHE A 66 -2.15 -3.15 10.30
N ALA A 67 -1.45 -3.91 9.47
CA ALA A 67 -1.91 -5.22 9.01
C ALA A 67 -2.13 -6.23 10.15
N ARG A 68 -1.23 -6.25 11.15
CA ARG A 68 -1.41 -7.08 12.34
C ARG A 68 -2.65 -6.67 13.14
N GLY A 69 -2.89 -5.36 13.28
CA GLY A 69 -4.10 -4.84 13.94
C GLY A 69 -5.39 -5.17 13.20
N TRP A 70 -5.38 -5.09 11.87
CA TRP A 70 -6.51 -5.47 11.01
C TRP A 70 -6.94 -6.93 11.23
N LEU A 71 -5.97 -7.85 11.32
CA LEU A 71 -6.22 -9.27 11.58
C LEU A 71 -6.81 -9.54 12.97
N MET A 72 -6.48 -8.72 13.98
CA MET A 72 -7.05 -8.84 15.32
C MET A 72 -8.52 -8.42 15.35
N LYS A 73 -8.87 -7.33 14.65
CA LYS A 73 -10.27 -6.84 14.55
C LYS A 73 -11.18 -7.84 13.82
N GLY A 74 -10.69 -8.51 12.78
CA GLY A 74 -11.44 -9.56 12.09
C GLY A 74 -11.65 -10.84 12.91
N ARG A 75 -11.06 -10.94 14.10
CA ARG A 75 -11.18 -12.08 15.03
C ARG A 75 -12.05 -11.76 16.25
N GLU A 76 -12.61 -10.56 16.36
CA GLU A 76 -13.62 -10.28 17.38
C GLU A 76 -14.92 -11.05 17.03
N PRO A 77 -15.49 -11.81 17.99
CA PRO A 77 -16.68 -12.63 17.78
C PRO A 77 -17.97 -11.83 17.64
#